data_AF-A0A7J9WPY7-F1
#
_entry.id   AF-A0A7J9WPY7-F1
#
_cell.length_a   1.000
_cell.length_b   1.000
_cell.length_c   1.000
_cell.angle_alpha   90.00
_cell.angle_beta   90.00
_cell.angle_gamma   90.00
#
_symmetry.space_group_name_H-M   'P 1'
#
loop_
_entity.id
_entity.type
_entity.pdbx_description
1 polymer ?
#
loop_
_entity_poly.entity_id
_entity_poly.type
_entity_poly.pdbx_seq_one_letter_code
_entity_poly.pdbx_strand_id
1 'polypeptide(L)'
;MMKLREPRPRLSHRLASLWPGNSFAVSWWPRPHVRLLRPDDPTIALPPRAAWTGVPFTQLAVAAYSNVPGDWIKDVIAPAFGMRTIIHAGGSPLGQVYWGTHRVVEAVAYPTQVSALHERIVEGRKPSACHWCGATVVSERCPFCELGRVPAMPAQTEERS
;
A
#
# COMPACT_ATOMS: atom_id res chain seq x y z
N MET A 1 19.48 7.06 -8.11
CA MET A 1 19.33 6.24 -6.88
C MET A 1 18.30 6.90 -5.97
N MET A 2 17.03 6.47 -6.05
CA MET A 2 15.94 7.09 -5.29
C MET A 2 15.96 6.51 -3.87
N LYS A 3 16.53 7.27 -2.92
CA LYS A 3 16.57 6.88 -1.50
C LYS A 3 15.15 6.88 -0.94
N LEU A 4 14.84 5.96 -0.02
CA LEU A 4 13.69 6.09 0.90
C LEU A 4 13.80 7.44 1.63
N ARG A 5 13.24 8.49 1.02
CA ARG A 5 13.21 9.85 1.59
C ARG A 5 12.20 9.91 2.70
N GLU A 6 11.13 9.14 2.59
CA GLU A 6 10.06 9.00 3.57
C GLU A 6 9.71 7.50 3.72
N PRO A 7 9.83 6.93 4.93
CA PRO A 7 10.35 7.55 6.13
C PRO A 7 11.88 7.72 6.01
N ARG A 8 12.45 8.78 6.61
CA ARG A 8 13.91 8.84 6.75
C ARG A 8 14.35 7.74 7.73
N PRO A 9 15.25 6.82 7.34
CA PRO A 9 15.76 5.81 8.27
C PRO A 9 16.45 6.49 9.44
N ARG A 10 16.11 6.08 10.67
CA ARG A 10 16.79 6.51 11.90
C ARG A 10 18.26 6.09 11.85
N LEU A 11 19.12 6.76 12.63
CA LEU A 11 20.53 6.39 12.75
C LEU A 11 20.70 4.92 13.16
N SER A 12 19.86 4.45 14.10
CA SER A 12 19.83 3.05 14.53
C SER A 12 19.55 2.07 13.39
N HIS A 13 18.65 2.40 12.46
CA HIS A 13 18.39 1.54 11.29
C HIS A 13 19.61 1.47 10.36
N ARG A 14 20.33 2.58 10.19
CA ARG A 14 21.56 2.59 9.37
C ARG A 14 22.65 1.74 10.01
N LEU A 15 22.87 1.91 11.32
CA LEU A 15 23.83 1.09 12.06
C LEU A 15 23.44 -0.40 12.01
N ALA A 16 22.17 -0.72 12.22
CA ALA A 16 21.67 -2.08 12.13
C ALA A 16 21.85 -2.69 10.74
N SER A 17 21.72 -1.90 9.66
CA SER A 17 21.91 -2.40 8.29
C SER A 17 23.34 -2.84 7.96
N LEU A 18 24.32 -2.41 8.76
CA LEU A 18 25.71 -2.84 8.61
C LEU A 18 26.00 -4.17 9.31
N TRP A 19 25.10 -4.66 10.16
CA TRP A 19 25.31 -5.90 10.91
C TRP A 19 24.72 -7.10 10.15
N PRO A 20 25.51 -8.16 9.91
CA PRO A 20 25.02 -9.37 9.25
C PRO A 20 23.86 -10.02 10.02
N GLY A 21 22.88 -10.55 9.30
CA GLY A 21 21.73 -11.24 9.88
C GLY A 21 20.54 -10.35 10.25
N ASN A 22 20.71 -9.03 10.26
CA ASN A 22 19.58 -8.11 10.42
C ASN A 22 18.69 -8.10 9.18
N SER A 23 17.38 -8.17 9.40
CA SER A 23 16.36 -8.10 8.36
C SER A 23 15.44 -6.92 8.60
N PHE A 24 14.96 -6.30 7.52
CA PHE A 24 14.09 -5.14 7.60
C PHE A 24 12.79 -5.43 6.87
N ALA A 25 11.68 -4.99 7.46
CA ALA A 25 10.41 -4.91 6.76
C ALA A 25 10.14 -3.45 6.39
N VAL A 26 9.63 -3.26 5.18
CA VAL A 26 9.24 -1.96 4.64
C VAL A 26 7.79 -2.08 4.20
N SER A 27 6.94 -1.18 4.68
CA SER A 27 5.54 -1.12 4.25
C SER A 27 5.13 0.31 3.94
N TRP A 28 4.15 0.43 3.05
CA TRP A 28 3.61 1.69 2.54
C TRP A 28 2.28 2.11 3.18
N TRP A 29 1.84 1.49 4.28
CA TRP A 29 0.51 1.73 4.84
C TRP A 29 0.50 2.08 6.35
N PRO A 30 -0.35 3.03 6.81
CA PRO A 30 -1.01 4.09 6.02
C PRO A 30 -0.02 5.20 5.66
N ARG A 31 1.20 5.12 6.20
CA ARG A 31 2.36 5.92 5.87
C ARG A 31 3.57 5.00 5.66
N PRO A 32 4.54 5.42 4.84
CA PRO A 32 5.79 4.68 4.69
C PRO A 32 6.46 4.44 6.04
N HIS A 33 6.81 3.19 6.33
CA HIS A 33 7.54 2.84 7.54
C HIS A 33 8.56 1.73 7.29
N VAL A 34 9.66 1.78 8.04
CA VAL A 34 10.76 0.81 8.00
C VAL A 34 10.95 0.29 9.42
N ARG A 35 10.95 -1.03 9.58
CA ARG A 35 11.13 -1.70 10.87
C ARG A 35 12.23 -2.74 10.77
N LEU A 36 13.13 -2.76 11.76
CA LEU A 36 14.03 -3.89 11.97
C LEU A 36 13.20 -5.07 12.47
N LEU A 37 13.20 -6.17 11.72
CA LEU A 37 12.57 -7.42 12.12
C LEU A 37 13.45 -8.11 13.14
N ARG A 38 12.83 -8.59 14.21
CA ARG A 38 13.51 -9.43 15.20
C ARG A 38 12.92 -10.83 15.14
N PRO A 39 13.69 -11.88 15.46
CA PRO A 39 13.17 -13.25 15.44
C PRO A 39 11.95 -13.47 16.34
N ASP A 40 11.88 -12.75 17.46
CA ASP A 40 10.79 -12.77 18.44
C ASP A 40 9.57 -11.91 18.03
N ASP A 41 9.75 -11.00 17.07
CA ASP A 41 8.67 -10.19 16.53
C ASP A 41 8.90 -9.89 15.03
N PRO A 42 8.51 -10.82 14.14
CA PRO A 42 8.64 -10.67 12.70
C PRO A 42 7.53 -9.79 12.10
N THR A 43 6.72 -9.12 12.93
CA THR A 43 5.55 -8.38 12.44
C THR A 43 5.93 -6.96 12.02
N ILE A 44 5.14 -6.40 11.12
CA ILE A 44 5.19 -4.98 10.75
C ILE A 44 3.82 -4.36 11.06
N ALA A 45 3.72 -3.03 11.19
CA ALA A 45 2.41 -2.41 11.35
C ALA A 45 1.61 -2.65 10.06
N LEU A 46 0.65 -3.56 10.16
CA LEU A 46 -0.24 -3.92 9.07
C LEU A 46 -1.59 -3.25 9.28
N PRO A 47 -2.32 -2.97 8.19
CA PRO A 47 -3.68 -2.51 8.31
C PRO A 47 -4.51 -3.49 9.14
N PRO A 48 -5.35 -2.99 10.07
CA PRO A 48 -6.28 -3.86 10.77
C PRO A 48 -7.15 -4.57 9.73
N ARG A 49 -7.53 -5.82 10.00
CA ARG A 49 -8.38 -6.60 9.09
C ARG A 49 -9.66 -5.86 8.69
N ALA A 50 -10.22 -5.05 9.60
CA ALA A 50 -11.38 -4.19 9.35
C ALA A 50 -11.15 -3.10 8.27
N ALA A 51 -9.91 -2.69 8.01
CA ALA A 51 -9.59 -1.78 6.91
C ALA A 51 -9.82 -2.43 5.53
N TRP A 52 -9.91 -3.77 5.48
CA TRP A 52 -10.15 -4.55 4.26
C TRP A 52 -11.54 -5.19 4.22
N THR A 53 -12.31 -5.14 5.32
CA THR A 53 -13.69 -5.62 5.35
C THR A 53 -14.53 -4.69 4.48
N GLY A 54 -14.73 -5.07 3.21
CA GLY A 54 -15.40 -4.22 2.23
C GLY A 54 -14.52 -3.82 1.04
N VAL A 55 -13.30 -4.34 0.87
CA VAL A 55 -12.59 -4.26 -0.41
C VAL A 55 -12.76 -5.61 -1.10
N PRO A 56 -13.68 -5.73 -2.09
CA PRO A 56 -14.02 -7.02 -2.63
C PRO A 56 -12.87 -7.48 -3.55
N PHE A 57 -12.64 -8.80 -3.59
CA PHE A 57 -11.70 -9.42 -4.54
C PHE A 57 -10.25 -8.91 -4.44
N THR A 58 -9.69 -8.84 -3.23
CA THR A 58 -8.25 -8.53 -3.07
C THR A 58 -7.41 -9.80 -3.10
N GLN A 59 -6.30 -9.76 -3.82
CA GLN A 59 -5.28 -10.82 -3.86
C GLN A 59 -3.95 -10.29 -3.33
N LEU A 60 -3.10 -11.21 -2.87
CA LEU A 60 -1.73 -10.91 -2.48
C LEU A 60 -0.76 -11.48 -3.53
N ALA A 61 -0.15 -10.62 -4.34
CA ALA A 61 0.97 -11.02 -5.19
C ALA A 61 2.25 -11.06 -4.36
N VAL A 62 3.06 -12.11 -4.51
CA VAL A 62 4.33 -12.29 -3.80
C VAL A 62 5.42 -12.62 -4.80
N ALA A 63 6.55 -11.92 -4.70
CA ALA A 63 7.74 -12.16 -5.47
C ALA A 63 8.94 -12.35 -4.54
N ALA A 64 9.48 -13.56 -4.50
CA ALA A 64 10.71 -13.85 -3.78
C ALA A 64 11.91 -13.74 -4.73
N TYR A 65 12.89 -12.93 -4.36
CA TYR A 65 14.13 -12.81 -5.08
C TYR A 65 15.16 -13.70 -4.40
N SER A 66 15.77 -14.63 -5.15
CA SER A 66 16.70 -15.66 -4.65
C SER A 66 16.06 -16.66 -3.66
N ASN A 67 16.90 -17.42 -2.93
CA ASN A 67 16.49 -18.46 -1.97
C ASN A 67 16.03 -17.90 -0.61
N VAL A 68 15.51 -16.69 -0.55
CA VAL A 68 14.96 -16.16 0.72
C VAL A 68 13.64 -16.86 1.01
N PRO A 69 13.46 -17.49 2.19
CA PRO A 69 12.20 -18.11 2.55
C PRO A 69 11.08 -17.06 2.54
N GLY A 70 10.11 -17.23 1.65
CA GLY A 70 8.94 -16.35 1.52
C GLY A 70 7.73 -16.81 2.33
N ASP A 71 7.82 -17.94 3.04
CA ASP A 71 6.65 -18.58 3.67
C ASP A 71 6.04 -17.74 4.80
N TRP A 72 6.83 -16.92 5.49
CA TRP A 72 6.33 -15.97 6.48
C TRP A 72 5.28 -14.99 5.91
N ILE A 73 5.29 -14.72 4.59
CA ILE A 73 4.26 -13.90 3.95
C ILE A 73 2.92 -14.63 3.93
N LYS A 74 2.93 -15.95 3.74
CA LYS A 74 1.72 -16.76 3.81
C LYS A 74 1.24 -16.90 5.26
N ASP A 75 2.15 -17.02 6.21
CA ASP A 75 1.82 -17.35 7.60
C ASP A 75 1.49 -16.12 8.46
N VAL A 76 2.09 -14.97 8.15
CA VAL A 76 1.95 -13.73 8.95
C VAL A 76 1.23 -12.64 8.17
N ILE A 77 1.66 -12.36 6.94
CA ILE A 77 1.14 -11.23 6.17
C ILE A 77 -0.27 -11.52 5.63
N ALA A 78 -0.46 -12.61 4.88
CA ALA A 78 -1.75 -12.91 4.27
C ALA A 78 -2.92 -12.97 5.29
N PRO A 79 -2.77 -13.59 6.47
CA PRO A 79 -3.83 -13.62 7.48
C PRO A 79 -4.13 -12.23 8.07
N ALA A 80 -3.10 -11.39 8.29
CA ALA A 80 -3.27 -10.04 8.81
C ALA A 80 -4.06 -9.13 7.86
N PHE A 81 -3.88 -9.30 6.54
CA PHE A 81 -4.68 -8.64 5.52
C PHE A 81 -6.04 -9.32 5.28
N GLY A 82 -6.28 -10.51 5.83
CA GLY A 82 -7.47 -11.31 5.52
C GLY A 82 -7.49 -11.85 4.08
N MET A 83 -6.32 -11.97 3.46
CA MET A 83 -6.17 -12.44 2.08
C MET A 83 -6.36 -13.95 2.01
N ARG A 84 -7.26 -14.39 1.12
CA ARG A 84 -7.55 -15.81 0.89
C ARG A 84 -6.76 -16.39 -0.28
N THR A 85 -6.26 -15.53 -1.15
CA THR A 85 -5.60 -15.94 -2.39
C THR A 85 -4.25 -15.26 -2.50
N ILE A 86 -3.21 -16.08 -2.65
CA ILE A 86 -1.82 -15.66 -2.83
C ILE A 86 -1.39 -16.11 -4.22
N ILE A 87 -0.79 -15.20 -4.99
CA ILE A 87 -0.25 -15.49 -6.32
C ILE A 87 1.26 -15.26 -6.27
N HIS A 88 2.01 -16.23 -6.78
CA HIS A 88 3.45 -16.06 -7.00
C HIS A 88 3.66 -15.30 -8.30
N ALA A 89 4.23 -14.11 -8.20
CA ALA A 89 4.59 -13.28 -9.34
C ALA A 89 6.09 -13.40 -9.62
N GLY A 90 6.48 -13.18 -10.87
CA GLY A 90 7.89 -12.94 -11.19
C GLY A 90 8.40 -11.69 -10.46
N GLY A 91 9.66 -11.74 -10.01
CA GLY A 91 10.30 -10.56 -9.43
C GLY A 91 10.29 -9.37 -10.40
N SER A 92 10.03 -8.17 -9.89
CA SER A 92 10.28 -6.92 -10.61
C SER A 92 11.73 -6.92 -11.12
N PRO A 93 11.95 -6.71 -12.42
CA PRO A 93 13.29 -6.78 -13.02
C PRO A 93 14.34 -5.89 -12.33
N LEU A 94 13.90 -4.80 -11.70
CA LEU A 94 14.77 -3.85 -11.02
C LEU A 94 14.68 -3.91 -9.48
N GLY A 95 13.91 -4.85 -8.91
CA GLY A 95 13.68 -4.92 -7.47
C GLY A 95 14.97 -5.02 -6.66
N GLN A 96 15.88 -5.94 -7.05
CA GLN A 96 17.16 -6.11 -6.37
C GLN A 96 18.05 -4.86 -6.43
N VAL A 97 18.04 -4.15 -7.56
CA VAL A 97 18.79 -2.89 -7.74
C VAL A 97 18.16 -1.76 -6.93
N TYR A 98 16.83 -1.68 -6.92
CA TYR A 98 16.08 -0.70 -6.14
C TYR A 98 16.32 -0.84 -4.63
N TRP A 99 16.28 -2.07 -4.11
CA TRP A 99 16.51 -2.37 -2.70
C TRP A 99 17.99 -2.45 -2.31
N GLY A 100 18.89 -2.59 -3.28
CA GLY A 100 20.32 -2.77 -3.03
C GLY A 100 20.68 -4.11 -2.39
N THR A 101 19.84 -5.13 -2.54
CA THR A 101 20.05 -6.49 -2.02
C THR A 101 19.38 -7.54 -2.89
N HIS A 102 20.02 -8.71 -3.01
CA HIS A 102 19.42 -9.89 -3.66
C HIS A 102 18.50 -10.67 -2.74
N ARG A 103 18.55 -10.39 -1.42
CA ARG A 103 17.75 -11.06 -0.39
C ARG A 103 16.51 -10.23 -0.07
N VAL A 104 15.53 -10.27 -0.96
CA VAL A 104 14.29 -9.50 -0.81
C VAL A 104 13.08 -10.35 -1.18
N VAL A 105 11.99 -10.16 -0.47
CA VAL A 105 10.68 -10.69 -0.84
C VAL A 105 9.73 -9.50 -0.87
N GLU A 106 9.07 -9.31 -1.99
CA GLU A 106 8.08 -8.25 -2.19
C GLU A 106 6.68 -8.85 -2.16
N ALA A 107 5.75 -8.15 -1.51
CA ALA A 107 4.35 -8.52 -1.54
C ALA A 107 3.48 -7.28 -1.72
N VAL A 108 2.45 -7.43 -2.55
CA VAL A 108 1.51 -6.35 -2.89
C VAL A 108 0.09 -6.90 -2.80
N ALA A 109 -0.73 -6.29 -1.94
CA ALA A 109 -2.17 -6.52 -1.93
C ALA A 109 -2.81 -5.64 -3.01
N TYR A 110 -3.60 -6.23 -3.91
CA TYR A 110 -4.24 -5.50 -5.01
C TYR A 110 -5.67 -5.99 -5.26
N PRO A 111 -6.59 -5.09 -5.66
CA PRO A 111 -7.94 -5.43 -6.08
C PRO A 111 -7.91 -6.10 -7.46
N THR A 112 -8.65 -7.18 -7.64
CA THR A 112 -8.75 -7.86 -8.94
C THR A 112 -9.98 -7.43 -9.74
N GLN A 113 -10.98 -6.85 -9.08
CA GLN A 113 -12.16 -6.29 -9.74
C GLN A 113 -12.14 -4.78 -9.73
N VAL A 114 -11.46 -4.21 -10.73
CA VAL A 114 -11.28 -2.77 -10.87
C VAL A 114 -12.63 -2.04 -10.98
N SER A 115 -13.60 -2.59 -11.71
CA SER A 115 -14.94 -1.98 -11.86
C SER A 115 -15.70 -1.91 -10.55
N ALA A 116 -15.74 -3.01 -9.78
CA ALA A 116 -16.42 -3.04 -8.48
C ALA A 116 -15.75 -2.09 -7.46
N LEU A 117 -14.42 -1.99 -7.50
CA LEU A 117 -13.70 -1.01 -6.69
C LEU A 117 -14.03 0.42 -7.13
N HIS A 118 -14.04 0.69 -8.43
CA HIS A 118 -14.38 2.01 -8.98
C HIS A 118 -15.80 2.43 -8.57
N GLU A 119 -16.78 1.55 -8.74
CA GLU A 119 -18.17 1.78 -8.30
C GLU A 119 -18.22 2.16 -6.83
N ARG A 120 -17.55 1.42 -5.93
CA ARG A 120 -17.49 1.74 -4.49
C ARG A 120 -16.80 3.07 -4.18
N ILE A 121 -15.73 3.40 -4.89
CA ILE A 121 -15.00 4.66 -4.65
C ILE A 121 -15.85 5.86 -5.05
N VAL A 122 -16.60 5.74 -6.15
CA VAL A 122 -17.46 6.79 -6.69
C VAL A 122 -18.86 6.78 -6.06
N GLU A 123 -19.26 5.67 -5.43
CA GLU A 123 -20.53 5.53 -4.72
C GLU A 123 -20.75 6.68 -3.72
N GLY A 124 -21.89 7.36 -3.82
CA GLY A 124 -22.21 8.52 -2.99
C GLY A 124 -21.44 9.80 -3.32
N ARG A 125 -20.57 9.80 -4.34
CA ARG A 125 -19.84 11.00 -4.78
C ARG A 125 -20.37 11.50 -6.11
N LYS A 126 -20.58 12.82 -6.22
CA LYS A 126 -21.01 13.46 -7.46
C LYS A 126 -19.79 13.94 -8.25
N PRO A 127 -19.54 13.42 -9.46
CA PRO A 127 -18.53 13.99 -10.34
C PRO A 127 -18.89 15.43 -10.68
N SER A 128 -17.90 16.31 -10.74
CA SER A 128 -18.09 17.68 -11.22
C SER A 128 -16.87 18.16 -12.01
N ALA A 129 -17.11 19.12 -12.91
CA ALA A 129 -16.06 19.66 -13.75
C ALA A 129 -15.15 20.59 -12.93
N CYS A 130 -13.84 20.42 -13.06
CA CYS A 130 -12.87 21.37 -12.53
C CYS A 130 -13.08 22.75 -13.18
N HIS A 131 -13.26 23.80 -12.39
CA HIS A 131 -13.48 25.15 -12.94
C HIS A 131 -12.29 25.70 -13.75
N TRP A 132 -11.08 25.17 -13.54
CA TRP A 132 -9.87 25.64 -14.23
C TRP A 132 -9.57 24.87 -15.53
N CYS A 133 -9.50 23.53 -15.48
CA CYS A 133 -9.17 22.72 -16.68
C CYS A 133 -10.38 22.05 -17.34
N GLY A 134 -11.58 22.08 -16.74
CA GLY A 134 -12.78 21.44 -17.27
C GLY A 134 -12.86 19.92 -17.07
N ALA A 135 -11.82 19.25 -16.53
CA ALA A 135 -11.85 17.81 -16.32
C ALA A 135 -12.90 17.38 -15.28
N THR A 136 -13.68 16.33 -15.58
CA THR A 136 -14.63 15.71 -14.65
C THR A 136 -13.88 14.93 -13.58
N VAL A 137 -14.04 15.32 -12.32
CA VAL A 137 -13.34 14.74 -11.18
C VAL A 137 -14.28 14.52 -10.00
N VAL A 138 -13.90 13.61 -9.11
CA VAL A 138 -14.69 13.18 -7.93
C VAL A 138 -14.02 13.61 -6.61
N SER A 139 -12.78 14.10 -6.68
CA SER A 139 -11.98 14.56 -5.54
C SER A 139 -12.21 16.04 -5.22
N GLU A 140 -11.89 16.48 -4.00
CA GLU A 140 -12.02 17.89 -3.58
C GLU A 140 -11.01 18.83 -4.28
N ARG A 141 -9.83 18.29 -4.64
CA ARG A 141 -8.83 18.96 -5.48
C ARG A 141 -8.68 18.22 -6.79
N CYS A 142 -8.53 18.97 -7.88
CA CYS A 142 -8.27 18.38 -9.19
C CYS A 142 -6.88 17.72 -9.22
N PRO A 143 -6.76 16.40 -9.46
CA PRO A 143 -5.46 15.72 -9.52
C PRO A 143 -4.70 15.99 -10.83
N PHE A 144 -5.35 16.62 -11.82
CA PHE A 144 -4.75 16.89 -13.13
C PHE A 144 -4.02 18.23 -13.17
N CYS A 145 -4.66 19.30 -12.69
CA CYS A 145 -4.06 20.63 -12.68
C CYS A 145 -3.60 21.11 -11.31
N GLU A 146 -4.01 20.45 -10.22
CA GLU A 146 -3.74 20.82 -8.82
C GLU A 146 -4.21 22.22 -8.37
N LEU A 147 -4.71 23.05 -9.30
CA LEU A 147 -5.13 24.43 -9.09
C LEU A 147 -6.62 24.57 -8.76
N GLY A 148 -7.45 23.69 -9.31
CA GLY A 148 -8.90 23.75 -9.16
C GLY A 148 -9.38 23.09 -7.87
N ARG A 149 -10.07 23.87 -7.02
CA ARG A 149 -10.99 23.31 -6.02
C ARG A 149 -12.26 22.88 -6.73
N VAL A 150 -12.72 21.70 -6.39
CA VAL A 150 -13.99 21.14 -6.86
C VAL A 150 -15.04 21.54 -5.81
N PRO A 151 -16.18 22.15 -6.20
CA PRO A 151 -17.17 22.57 -5.23
C PRO A 151 -17.60 21.37 -4.38
N ALA A 152 -17.47 21.50 -3.05
CA ALA A 152 -17.89 20.45 -2.13
C ALA A 152 -19.39 20.20 -2.30
N MET A 153 -19.79 18.93 -2.21
CA MET A 153 -21.21 18.59 -2.15
C MET A 153 -21.84 19.33 -0.97
N PRO A 154 -22.99 20.02 -1.12
CA PRO A 154 -23.70 20.54 0.04
C PRO A 154 -24.04 19.37 0.96
N ALA A 155 -23.69 19.49 2.23
CA ALA A 155 -24.00 18.49 3.24
C ALA A 155 -25.50 18.17 3.17
N GLN A 156 -25.84 16.89 3.03
CA GLN A 156 -27.23 16.46 3.10
C GLN A 156 -27.71 16.74 4.52
N THR A 157 -28.53 17.76 4.72
CA THR A 157 -29.25 17.98 5.97
C THR A 157 -30.18 16.80 6.15
N GLU A 158 -29.86 15.94 7.11
CA GLU A 158 -30.66 14.78 7.50
C GLU A 158 -31.96 15.29 8.14
N GLU A 159 -33.01 15.38 7.33
CA GLU A 159 -34.34 15.85 7.74
C GLU A 159 -35.00 14.72 8.55
N ARG A 160 -34.77 14.77 9.87
CA ARG A 160 -35.37 13.89 10.86
C ARG A 160 -36.89 14.12 10.90
N SER A 161 -37.66 13.24 10.25
CA SER A 161 -39.10 13.04 10.50
C SER A 161 -39.33 11.88 11.46
#